data_AF-A0A6V7INS8-F1
#
_entry.id   AF-A0A6V7INS8-F1
#
_cell.length_a   1.000
_cell.length_b   1.000
_cell.length_c   1.000
_cell.angle_alpha   90.00
_cell.angle_beta   90.00
_cell.angle_gamma   90.00
#
_symmetry.space_group_name_H-M   'P 1'
#
loop_
_entity.id
_entity.type
_entity.pdbx_description
1 polymer ?
#
loop_
_entity_poly.entity_id
_entity_poly.type
_entity_poly.pdbx_seq_one_letter_code
_entity_poly.pdbx_strand_id
1 'polypeptide(L)'
;LLVVKVLKRILMSFRVNQKYLLEIREQMKHSDVQYVYVPSHRSYLDFVLLSYLLFTYEMALPNIASGMDFYRMKVVGEMLRKTGAFYLRRSFSSDQLYKEIFKAYVASLVEHSDRALEFFIEGTRSRSQKSISPKY
;
A
#
# COMPACT_ATOMS: atom_id res chain seq x y z
N LEU A 1 -13.41 13.78 5.28
CA LEU A 1 -13.51 15.27 5.24
C LEU A 1 -12.18 16.00 5.40
N LEU A 2 -11.30 15.66 6.37
CA LEU A 2 -9.99 16.32 6.54
C LEU A 2 -9.00 15.99 5.41
N VAL A 3 -8.79 14.70 5.10
CA VAL A 3 -7.84 14.25 4.07
C VAL A 3 -8.13 14.91 2.72
N VAL A 4 -9.40 14.94 2.30
CA VAL A 4 -9.82 15.60 1.05
C VAL A 4 -9.50 17.10 1.05
N LYS A 5 -9.72 17.81 2.17
CA LYS A 5 -9.36 19.23 2.30
C LYS A 5 -7.85 19.45 2.15
N VAL A 6 -7.04 18.58 2.76
CA VAL A 6 -5.57 18.63 2.64
C VAL A 6 -5.14 18.33 1.20
N LEU A 7 -5.65 17.26 0.59
CA LEU A 7 -5.33 16.88 -0.80
C LEU A 7 -5.68 18.00 -1.79
N LYS A 8 -6.84 18.63 -1.65
CA LYS A 8 -7.25 19.78 -2.49
C LYS A 8 -6.34 21.00 -2.35
N ARG A 9 -5.63 21.13 -1.22
CA ARG A 9 -4.70 22.26 -0.98
C ARG A 9 -3.30 21.99 -1.54
N ILE A 10 -2.86 20.73 -1.55
CA ILE A 10 -1.49 20.37 -1.93
C ILE A 10 -1.36 19.84 -3.37
N LEU A 11 -2.45 19.36 -3.97
CA LEU A 11 -2.46 18.83 -5.34
C LEU A 11 -3.08 19.84 -6.30
N MET A 12 -2.42 20.07 -7.43
CA MET A 12 -3.01 20.80 -8.55
C MET A 12 -4.06 19.95 -9.30
N SER A 13 -3.75 18.67 -9.53
CA SER A 13 -4.67 17.73 -10.17
C SER A 13 -4.32 16.29 -9.79
N PHE A 14 -5.32 15.41 -9.81
CA PHE A 14 -5.16 13.97 -9.66
C PHE A 14 -5.82 13.29 -10.85
N ARG A 15 -5.01 12.72 -11.74
CA ARG A 15 -5.46 12.16 -13.02
C ARG A 15 -5.58 10.65 -12.89
N VAL A 16 -6.72 10.12 -13.31
CA VAL A 16 -7.05 8.71 -13.20
C VAL A 16 -7.58 8.25 -14.56
N ASN A 17 -7.10 7.11 -15.04
CA ASN A 17 -7.75 6.43 -16.16
C ASN A 17 -9.00 5.72 -15.64
N GLN A 18 -10.12 6.45 -15.62
CA GLN A 18 -11.37 5.97 -15.02
C GLN A 18 -11.92 4.72 -15.72
N LYS A 19 -11.81 4.64 -17.06
CA LYS A 19 -12.26 3.47 -17.82
C LYS A 19 -11.54 2.21 -17.35
N TYR A 20 -10.22 2.26 -17.33
CA TYR A 20 -9.39 1.12 -16.90
C TYR A 20 -9.63 0.75 -15.42
N LEU A 21 -9.81 1.76 -14.55
CA LEU A 21 -10.07 1.51 -13.14
C LEU A 21 -11.43 0.81 -12.91
N LEU A 22 -12.46 1.21 -13.66
CA LEU A 22 -13.78 0.57 -13.58
C LEU A 22 -13.75 -0.85 -14.15
N GLU A 23 -13.00 -1.10 -15.22
CA GLU A 23 -12.78 -2.46 -15.75
C GLU A 23 -12.15 -3.37 -14.68
N ILE A 24 -11.11 -2.90 -13.99
CA ILE A 24 -10.51 -3.64 -12.87
C ILE A 24 -11.52 -3.84 -11.74
N ARG A 25 -12.29 -2.81 -11.36
CA ARG A 25 -13.29 -2.91 -10.29
C ARG A 25 -14.32 -4.01 -10.59
N GLU A 26 -14.81 -4.11 -11.82
CA GLU A 26 -15.77 -5.15 -12.18
C GLU A 26 -15.13 -6.54 -12.13
N GLN A 27 -13.90 -6.69 -12.61
CA GLN A 27 -13.15 -7.95 -12.45
C GLN A 27 -12.97 -8.32 -10.97
N MET A 28 -12.76 -7.32 -10.12
CA MET A 28 -12.60 -7.49 -8.67
C MET A 28 -13.84 -8.02 -7.95
N LYS A 29 -15.04 -7.74 -8.46
CA LYS A 29 -16.30 -8.19 -7.84
C LYS A 29 -16.61 -9.67 -8.07
N HIS A 30 -16.06 -10.25 -9.13
CA HIS A 30 -16.47 -11.58 -9.62
C HIS A 30 -15.49 -12.69 -9.25
N SER A 31 -14.42 -12.40 -8.51
CA SER A 31 -13.44 -13.43 -8.19
C SER A 31 -13.05 -13.41 -6.72
N ASP A 32 -13.04 -14.61 -6.12
CA ASP A 32 -12.60 -14.85 -4.74
C ASP A 32 -11.07 -14.93 -4.64
N VAL A 33 -10.35 -14.04 -5.34
CA VAL A 33 -8.89 -14.02 -5.34
C VAL A 33 -8.36 -12.86 -4.52
N GLN A 34 -7.20 -13.08 -3.90
CA GLN A 34 -6.50 -12.01 -3.20
C GLN A 34 -5.88 -11.03 -4.19
N TYR A 35 -6.18 -9.74 -4.03
CA TYR A 35 -5.58 -8.68 -4.83
C TYR A 35 -4.30 -8.12 -4.21
N VAL A 36 -3.39 -7.71 -5.10
CA VAL A 36 -2.12 -7.10 -4.74
C VAL A 36 -1.92 -5.85 -5.60
N TYR A 37 -1.84 -4.69 -4.95
CA TYR A 37 -1.47 -3.43 -5.57
C TYR A 37 0.05 -3.25 -5.54
N VAL A 38 0.61 -2.99 -6.72
CA VAL A 38 2.06 -2.83 -6.90
C VAL A 38 2.37 -1.48 -7.56
N PRO A 39 2.18 -0.36 -6.84
CA PRO A 39 2.49 0.96 -7.36
C PRO A 39 4.01 1.21 -7.46
N SER A 40 4.40 2.14 -8.34
CA SER A 40 5.76 2.74 -8.31
C SER A 40 5.90 3.68 -7.11
N HIS A 41 7.11 3.80 -6.53
CA HIS A 41 7.30 4.62 -5.33
C HIS A 41 8.09 5.91 -5.59
N ARG A 42 7.38 7.03 -5.58
CA ARG A 42 7.89 8.38 -5.89
C ARG A 42 7.71 9.35 -4.73
N SER A 43 6.72 9.12 -3.87
CA SER A 43 6.38 9.99 -2.74
C SER A 43 5.83 9.20 -1.55
N TYR A 44 5.98 9.75 -0.35
CA TYR A 44 5.21 9.26 0.81
C TYR A 44 3.71 9.52 0.69
N LEU A 45 3.28 10.31 -0.30
CA LEU A 45 1.88 10.51 -0.59
C LEU A 45 1.28 9.35 -1.41
N ASP A 46 2.10 8.48 -2.02
CA ASP A 46 1.62 7.47 -2.97
C ASP A 46 0.60 6.51 -2.35
N PHE A 47 0.92 5.93 -1.19
CA PHE A 47 0.02 5.01 -0.49
C PHE A 47 -1.25 5.71 0.02
N VAL A 48 -1.18 7.02 0.31
CA VAL A 48 -2.34 7.83 0.71
C VAL A 48 -3.25 8.07 -0.49
N LEU A 49 -2.69 8.41 -1.65
CA LEU A 49 -3.46 8.64 -2.88
C LEU A 49 -4.08 7.36 -3.41
N LEU A 50 -3.35 6.25 -3.35
CA LEU A 50 -3.88 4.95 -3.75
C LEU A 50 -5.03 4.54 -2.82
N SER A 51 -4.86 4.63 -1.50
CA SER A 51 -5.94 4.38 -0.54
C SER A 51 -7.15 5.29 -0.77
N TYR A 52 -6.92 6.58 -1.04
CA TYR A 52 -8.00 7.53 -1.34
C TYR A 52 -8.74 7.18 -2.64
N LEU A 53 -8.00 6.81 -3.69
CA LEU A 53 -8.57 6.38 -4.96
C LEU A 53 -9.44 5.14 -4.76
N LEU A 54 -8.90 4.10 -4.15
CA LEU A 54 -9.61 2.84 -3.91
C LEU A 54 -10.85 3.05 -3.05
N PHE A 55 -10.75 3.89 -2.01
CA PHE A 55 -11.92 4.29 -1.20
C PHE A 55 -13.00 4.99 -2.04
N THR A 56 -12.60 5.90 -2.93
CA THR A 56 -13.54 6.69 -3.76
C THR A 56 -14.27 5.81 -4.78
N TYR A 57 -13.63 4.76 -5.27
CA TYR A 57 -14.19 3.84 -6.25
C TYR A 57 -14.77 2.55 -5.63
N GLU A 58 -14.88 2.49 -4.30
CA GLU A 58 -15.40 1.34 -3.55
C GLU A 58 -14.67 0.03 -3.93
N MET A 59 -13.35 0.10 -4.01
CA MET A 59 -12.47 -1.03 -4.24
C MET A 59 -11.82 -1.48 -2.91
N ALA A 60 -11.29 -2.70 -2.88
CA ALA A 60 -10.63 -3.25 -1.70
C ALA A 60 -9.51 -2.32 -1.22
N LEU A 61 -9.58 -1.88 0.04
CA LEU A 61 -8.53 -1.04 0.62
C LEU A 61 -7.27 -1.86 0.87
N PRO A 62 -6.08 -1.24 0.85
CA PRO A 62 -4.82 -1.97 0.98
C PRO A 62 -4.40 -2.19 2.44
N ASN A 63 -3.88 -3.37 2.73
CA ASN A 63 -2.93 -3.64 3.80
C ASN A 63 -1.53 -3.25 3.29
N ILE A 64 -0.99 -2.15 3.82
CA ILE A 64 0.19 -1.50 3.26
C ILE A 64 1.46 -2.04 3.92
N ALA A 65 2.34 -2.64 3.14
CA ALA A 65 3.67 -3.05 3.57
C ALA A 65 4.55 -1.80 3.79
N SER A 66 4.93 -1.53 5.04
CA SER A 66 5.66 -0.33 5.44
C SER A 66 6.96 -0.66 6.17
N GLY A 67 7.98 0.19 6.02
CA GLY A 67 9.22 0.03 6.75
C GLY A 67 9.08 0.34 8.24
N MET A 68 9.84 -0.35 9.09
CA MET A 68 9.92 -0.08 10.53
C MET A 68 10.23 1.37 10.91
N ASP A 69 10.83 2.16 10.00
CA ASP A 69 11.10 3.58 10.24
C ASP A 69 9.81 4.39 10.49
N PHE A 70 8.70 4.04 9.81
CA PHE A 70 7.39 4.68 10.04
C PHE A 70 6.79 4.31 11.38
N TYR A 71 6.93 3.05 11.79
CA TYR A 71 6.41 2.58 13.07
C TYR A 71 7.03 3.33 14.26
N ARG A 72 8.29 3.74 14.14
CA ARG A 72 9.00 4.52 15.17
C ARG A 72 8.42 5.91 15.40
N MET A 73 7.61 6.43 14.47
CA MET A 73 6.92 7.71 14.63
C MET A 73 5.66 7.51 15.48
N LYS A 74 5.71 7.76 16.79
CA LYS A 74 4.64 7.40 17.76
C LYS A 74 3.20 7.68 17.29
N VAL A 75 2.93 8.86 16.73
CA VAL A 75 1.58 9.24 16.27
C VAL A 75 1.27 8.68 14.88
N VAL A 76 2.21 8.84 13.94
CA VAL A 76 2.00 8.47 12.52
C VAL A 76 1.99 6.95 12.34
N GLY A 77 2.89 6.24 13.01
CA GLY A 77 2.95 4.78 13.00
C GLY A 77 1.67 4.16 13.55
N GLU A 78 1.19 4.62 14.71
CA GLU A 78 -0.07 4.10 15.27
C GLU A 78 -1.28 4.40 14.37
N MET A 79 -1.33 5.59 13.77
CA MET A 79 -2.37 5.94 12.81
C MET A 79 -2.36 5.00 11.60
N LEU A 80 -1.18 4.81 11.00
CA LEU A 80 -1.02 3.94 9.82
C LEU A 80 -1.37 2.48 10.14
N ARG A 81 -0.98 1.99 11.32
CA ARG A 81 -1.34 0.65 11.81
C ARG A 81 -2.85 0.45 11.87
N LYS A 82 -3.58 1.43 12.40
CA LYS A 82 -5.06 1.41 12.47
C LYS A 82 -5.72 1.47 11.09
N THR A 83 -5.02 1.98 10.07
CA THR A 83 -5.52 2.03 8.70
C THR A 83 -5.09 0.85 7.83
N GLY A 84 -4.50 -0.21 8.42
CA GLY A 84 -4.12 -1.44 7.73
C GLY A 84 -2.64 -1.56 7.37
N ALA A 85 -1.77 -0.64 7.81
CA ALA A 85 -0.34 -0.80 7.58
C ALA A 85 0.25 -1.94 8.43
N PHE A 86 1.16 -2.71 7.83
CA PHE A 86 1.99 -3.66 8.54
C PHE A 86 3.46 -3.39 8.29
N TYR A 87 4.29 -3.70 9.29
CA TYR A 87 5.66 -3.24 9.32
C TYR A 87 6.65 -4.37 9.11
N LEU A 88 7.59 -4.15 8.20
CA LEU A 88 8.70 -5.05 7.92
C LEU A 88 10.05 -4.39 8.15
N ARG A 89 11.04 -5.20 8.54
CA ARG A 89 12.44 -4.79 8.66
C ARG A 89 13.03 -4.60 7.26
N ARG A 90 13.96 -3.65 7.09
CA ARG A 90 14.63 -3.42 5.80
C ARG A 90 15.64 -4.51 5.44
N SER A 91 16.22 -5.15 6.44
CA SER A 91 17.15 -6.27 6.28
C SER A 91 16.83 -7.32 7.32
N PHE A 92 16.50 -8.53 6.86
CA PHE A 92 16.24 -9.71 7.67
C PHE A 92 16.61 -10.99 6.90
N SER A 93 17.48 -10.86 5.89
CA SER A 93 17.88 -11.98 5.03
C SER A 93 18.62 -13.09 5.79
N SER A 94 19.29 -12.77 6.90
CA SER A 94 19.99 -13.72 7.76
C SER A 94 19.13 -14.27 8.92
N ASP A 95 17.95 -13.70 9.17
CA ASP A 95 17.08 -14.06 10.30
C ASP A 95 15.97 -15.00 9.81
N GLN A 96 16.23 -16.32 9.84
CA GLN A 96 15.30 -17.32 9.35
C GLN A 96 14.00 -17.35 10.14
N LEU A 97 14.06 -17.18 11.47
CA LEU A 97 12.88 -17.16 12.32
C LEU A 97 11.97 -15.99 11.94
N TYR A 98 12.54 -14.79 11.74
CA TYR A 98 11.76 -13.64 11.29
C TYR A 98 11.09 -13.89 9.93
N LYS A 99 11.77 -14.53 8.97
CA LYS A 99 11.17 -14.85 7.66
C LYS A 99 9.96 -15.77 7.80
N GLU A 100 10.06 -16.84 8.58
CA GLU A 100 8.95 -17.77 8.77
C GLU A 100 7.77 -17.11 9.48
N ILE A 101 8.03 -16.32 10.53
CA ILE A 101 6.98 -15.56 11.23
C ILE A 101 6.32 -14.56 10.28
N PHE A 102 7.11 -13.82 9.49
CA PHE A 102 6.59 -12.84 8.55
C PHE A 102 5.77 -13.50 7.44
N LYS A 103 6.22 -14.66 6.93
CA LYS A 103 5.47 -15.46 5.96
C LYS A 103 4.13 -15.91 6.53
N ALA A 104 4.11 -16.44 7.76
CA ALA A 104 2.88 -16.83 8.44
C ALA A 104 1.94 -15.63 8.67
N TYR A 105 2.50 -14.47 9.03
CA TYR A 105 1.73 -13.24 9.19
C TYR A 105 1.08 -12.77 7.88
N VAL A 106 1.84 -12.74 6.78
CA VAL A 106 1.29 -12.37 5.46
C VAL A 106 0.26 -13.40 5.01
N ALA A 107 0.50 -14.70 5.21
CA ALA A 107 -0.49 -15.74 4.93
C ALA A 107 -1.80 -15.52 5.72
N SER A 108 -1.70 -15.16 7.00
CA SER A 108 -2.87 -14.80 7.82
C SER A 108 -3.62 -13.58 7.25
N LEU A 109 -2.91 -12.55 6.77
CA LEU A 109 -3.55 -11.41 6.11
C LEU A 109 -4.30 -11.82 4.84
N VAL A 110 -3.71 -12.70 4.01
CA VAL A 110 -4.34 -13.19 2.77
C VAL A 110 -5.58 -14.03 3.07
N GLU A 111 -5.55 -14.82 4.13
CA GLU A 111 -6.65 -15.73 4.47
C GLU A 111 -7.82 -15.02 5.19
N HIS A 112 -7.53 -14.02 6.03
CA HIS A 112 -8.51 -13.46 6.95
C HIS A 112 -8.88 -11.99 6.69
N SER A 113 -8.11 -11.27 5.87
CA SER A 113 -8.38 -9.87 5.59
C SER A 113 -9.23 -9.73 4.32
N ASP A 114 -10.25 -8.89 4.40
CA ASP A 114 -11.06 -8.38 3.28
C ASP A 114 -10.32 -7.32 2.43
N ARG A 115 -9.05 -7.09 2.72
CA ARG A 115 -8.23 -6.01 2.17
C ARG A 115 -7.23 -6.58 1.18
N ALA A 116 -6.94 -5.83 0.13
CA ALA A 116 -5.86 -6.14 -0.79
C ALA A 116 -4.49 -5.99 -0.09
N LEU A 117 -3.42 -6.56 -0.62
CA LEU A 117 -2.06 -6.22 -0.19
C LEU A 117 -1.54 -5.04 -1.02
N GLU A 118 -0.71 -4.18 -0.44
CA GLU A 118 0.03 -3.16 -1.17
C GLU A 118 1.50 -3.21 -0.80
N PHE A 119 2.37 -3.24 -1.80
CA PHE A 119 3.80 -3.01 -1.61
C PHE A 119 4.42 -2.34 -2.82
N PHE A 120 5.53 -1.65 -2.58
CA PHE A 120 6.31 -1.01 -3.63
C PHE A 120 7.39 -1.98 -4.12
N ILE A 121 7.27 -2.48 -5.35
CA ILE A 121 8.20 -3.47 -5.94
C ILE A 121 9.64 -2.96 -6.05
N GLU A 122 9.82 -1.65 -6.14
CA GLU A 122 11.12 -0.97 -6.15
C GLU A 122 11.84 -1.09 -4.80
N GLY A 123 11.12 -1.39 -3.72
CA GLY A 123 11.64 -1.55 -2.35
C GLY A 123 12.09 -0.26 -1.66
N THR A 124 12.29 0.82 -2.41
CA THR A 124 12.62 2.15 -1.90
C THR A 124 11.99 3.22 -2.76
N ARG A 125 11.71 4.38 -2.15
CA ARG A 125 11.27 5.57 -2.87
C ARG A 125 12.36 6.07 -3.82
N SER A 126 11.99 6.41 -5.04
CA SER A 126 12.85 7.12 -5.98
C SER A 126 13.22 8.51 -5.47
N ARG A 127 14.52 8.82 -5.51
CA ARG A 127 15.05 10.15 -5.16
C ARG A 127 15.10 11.10 -6.36
N SER A 128 15.03 10.58 -7.57
CA SER A 128 15.13 11.33 -8.83
C SER A 128 13.81 11.38 -9.61
N GLN A 129 12.72 10.87 -9.02
CA GLN A 129 11.40 10.69 -9.66
C GLN A 129 11.39 9.74 -10.87
N LYS A 130 12.51 9.09 -11.18
CA LYS A 130 12.60 8.04 -12.20
C LYS A 130 12.20 6.71 -11.61
N SER A 131 11.60 5.84 -12.42
CA SER A 131 11.32 4.46 -12.03
C SER A 131 12.63 3.74 -11.70
N ILE A 132 12.61 2.93 -10.65
CA ILE A 132 13.73 2.08 -10.26
C ILE A 132 13.42 0.67 -10.71
N SER A 133 14.45 -0.13 -11.00
CA SER A 133 14.24 -1.55 -11.29
C SER A 133 13.59 -2.26 -10.09
N PRO A 134 12.60 -3.15 -10.33
CA PRO A 134 12.07 -4.06 -9.33
C PRO A 134 13.19 -4.75 -8.55
N LYS A 135 13.08 -4.76 -7.21
CA LYS A 135 14.02 -5.47 -6.33
C LYS A 135 13.47 -6.82 -5.86
N TYR A 136 12.14 -6.96 -5.88
CA TYR A 136 11.39 -8.12 -5.39
C TYR A 136 10.51 -8.69 -6.49
#